data_AF-A0A7S2XTX2-F1
#
_entry.id   AF-A0A7S2XTX2-F1
#
_cell.length_a   1.000
_cell.length_b   1.000
_cell.length_c   1.000
_cell.angle_alpha   90.00
_cell.angle_beta   90.00
_cell.angle_gamma   90.00
#
_symmetry.space_group_name_H-M   'P 1'
#
loop_
_entity.id
_entity.type
_entity.pdbx_description
1 polymer ?
#
loop_
_entity_poly.entity_id
_entity_poly.type
_entity_poly.pdbx_seq_one_letter_code
_entity_poly.pdbx_strand_id
1 'polypeptide(L)'
;VDVQELEVLKTGVLKISYVAESCGQGPFHGPDGALPFQGGQYAFINVPAVDILQWHPFSISSAPSDRVVTHHIKPVEVPSTGCWRSSSFTADLVQLAQDLMATPSTALNPCQAL
;
A
#
# COMPACT_ATOMS: atom_id res chain seq x y z
N VAL A 1 -5.07 -1.72 -10.41
CA VAL A 1 -4.30 -2.51 -9.41
C VAL A 1 -5.31 -2.95 -8.39
N ASP A 2 -5.63 -4.23 -8.35
CA ASP A 2 -6.53 -4.76 -7.34
C ASP A 2 -5.70 -5.11 -6.11
N VAL A 3 -5.87 -4.32 -5.05
CA VAL A 3 -5.27 -4.58 -3.74
C VAL A 3 -5.98 -5.78 -3.14
N GLN A 4 -5.23 -6.85 -2.91
CA GLN A 4 -5.78 -8.14 -2.52
C GLN A 4 -5.72 -8.35 -1.01
N GLU A 5 -4.68 -7.80 -0.36
CA GLU A 5 -4.47 -7.95 1.08
C GLU A 5 -3.74 -6.73 1.65
N LEU A 6 -4.26 -6.22 2.77
CA LEU A 6 -3.65 -5.18 3.58
C LEU A 6 -3.53 -5.73 5.01
N GLU A 7 -2.32 -5.85 5.53
CA GLU A 7 -2.09 -6.39 6.88
C GLU A 7 -1.05 -5.54 7.61
N VAL A 8 -1.34 -5.16 8.87
CA VAL A 8 -0.32 -4.59 9.76
C VAL A 8 0.25 -5.71 10.63
N LEU A 9 1.53 -6.01 10.41
CA LEU A 9 2.25 -7.03 11.17
C LEU A 9 2.49 -6.57 12.60
N LYS A 10 2.66 -7.52 13.53
CA LYS A 10 2.91 -7.26 14.97
C LYS A 10 4.12 -6.35 15.25
N THR A 11 5.03 -6.21 14.29
CA THR A 11 6.20 -5.33 14.35
C THR A 11 5.90 -3.88 13.95
N GLY A 12 4.65 -3.54 13.65
CA GLY A 12 4.24 -2.22 13.14
C GLY A 12 4.56 -2.02 11.65
N VAL A 13 4.96 -3.07 10.94
CA VAL A 13 5.23 -3.02 9.49
C VAL A 13 3.94 -3.27 8.73
N LEU A 14 3.62 -2.39 7.78
CA LEU A 14 2.51 -2.55 6.86
C LEU A 14 2.93 -3.46 5.70
N LYS A 15 2.18 -4.54 5.49
CA LYS A 15 2.27 -5.41 4.32
C LYS A 15 1.13 -5.05 3.37
N ILE A 16 1.50 -4.67 2.15
CA ILE A 16 0.56 -4.42 1.06
C ILE A 16 0.79 -5.48 -0.01
N SER A 17 -0.23 -6.27 -0.32
CA SER A 17 -0.20 -7.27 -1.40
C SER A 17 -1.26 -6.92 -2.44
N TYR A 18 -0.86 -6.85 -3.71
CA TYR A 18 -1.78 -6.57 -4.82
C TYR A 18 -1.43 -7.38 -6.06
N VAL A 19 -2.43 -7.61 -6.89
CA VAL A 19 -2.20 -8.13 -8.24
C VAL A 19 -2.05 -6.93 -9.17
N ALA A 20 -0.88 -6.83 -9.79
CA ALA A 20 -0.66 -5.86 -10.84
C ALA A 20 -0.60 -6.59 -12.17
N GLU A 21 -1.64 -6.35 -12.94
CA GLU A 21 -1.73 -6.86 -14.29
C GLU A 21 -0.92 -5.96 -15.22
N SER A 22 -0.06 -6.57 -16.03
CA SER A 22 0.53 -5.88 -17.17
C SER A 22 -0.54 -5.60 -18.22
N CYS A 23 -1.15 -4.41 -18.20
CA CYS A 23 -2.17 -4.01 -19.18
C CYS A 23 -1.63 -3.78 -20.61
N GLY A 24 -0.34 -4.00 -20.87
CA GLY A 24 0.31 -3.75 -22.16
C GLY A 24 0.69 -5.03 -22.89
N GLN A 25 0.21 -5.19 -24.14
CA GLN A 25 0.80 -6.12 -25.10
C GLN A 25 2.02 -5.46 -25.75
N GLY A 26 3.13 -5.42 -25.02
CA GLY A 26 4.43 -4.99 -25.52
C GLY A 26 5.47 -6.11 -25.40
N PRO A 27 6.61 -6.04 -26.08
CA PRO A 27 7.66 -7.08 -26.04
C PRO A 27 8.28 -7.29 -24.63
N PHE A 28 7.89 -6.48 -23.65
CA PHE A 28 8.30 -6.55 -22.25
C PHE A 28 7.21 -7.17 -21.35
N HIS A 29 6.38 -8.07 -21.87
CA HIS A 29 5.37 -8.76 -21.06
C HIS A 29 6.02 -9.86 -20.19
N GLY A 30 5.76 -9.83 -18.88
CA GLY A 30 6.05 -10.95 -18.01
C GLY A 30 5.19 -12.18 -18.39
N PRO A 31 5.60 -13.40 -18.02
CA PRO A 31 4.74 -14.57 -18.17
C PRO A 31 3.42 -14.33 -17.42
N ASP A 32 2.30 -14.59 -18.11
CA ASP A 32 0.94 -14.60 -17.55
C ASP A 32 0.47 -13.33 -16.83
N GLY A 33 0.81 -12.14 -17.35
CA GLY A 33 0.28 -10.87 -16.83
C GLY A 33 0.97 -10.36 -15.57
N ALA A 34 2.05 -11.02 -15.12
CA ALA A 34 2.90 -10.53 -14.05
C ALA A 34 3.63 -9.22 -14.45
N LEU A 35 3.92 -8.38 -13.45
CA LEU A 35 4.71 -7.16 -13.67
C LEU A 35 6.13 -7.51 -14.10
N PRO A 36 6.65 -6.91 -15.19
CA PRO A 36 8.05 -7.06 -15.58
C PRO A 36 8.93 -6.22 -14.65
N PHE A 37 9.49 -6.83 -13.61
CA PHE A 37 10.49 -6.21 -12.75
C PHE A 37 11.67 -7.15 -12.51
N GLN A 38 12.77 -6.61 -12.00
CA GLN A 38 13.93 -7.36 -11.53
C GLN A 38 14.02 -7.27 -10.00
N GLY A 39 14.56 -8.32 -9.36
CA GLY A 39 14.78 -8.32 -7.92
C GLY A 39 15.62 -7.11 -7.47
N GLY A 40 15.16 -6.41 -6.44
CA GLY A 40 15.79 -5.19 -5.93
C GLY A 40 15.29 -3.88 -6.55
N GLN A 41 14.33 -3.93 -7.48
CA GLN A 41 13.65 -2.74 -7.97
C GLN A 41 12.60 -2.23 -6.96
N TYR A 42 12.17 -0.99 -7.17
CA TYR A 42 11.17 -0.30 -6.37
C TYR A 42 10.04 0.22 -7.26
N ALA A 43 8.87 0.41 -6.66
CA ALA A 43 7.72 1.03 -7.29
C ALA A 43 7.37 2.33 -6.57
N PHE A 44 6.86 3.32 -7.31
CA PHE A 44 6.30 4.52 -6.71
C PHE A 44 4.85 4.26 -6.34
N ILE A 45 4.52 4.41 -5.07
CA ILE A 45 3.17 4.26 -4.55
C ILE A 45 2.66 5.65 -4.19
N ASN A 46 1.46 5.95 -4.67
CA ASN A 46 0.65 7.08 -4.23
C ASN A 46 -0.64 6.53 -3.64
N VAL A 47 -1.03 7.10 -2.50
CA VAL A 47 -2.27 6.75 -1.81
C VAL A 47 -3.09 8.03 -1.67
N PRO A 48 -4.09 8.26 -2.54
CA PRO A 48 -4.83 9.52 -2.57
C PRO A 48 -5.64 9.78 -1.29
N ALA A 49 -5.89 8.75 -0.48
CA ALA A 49 -6.53 8.87 0.83
C ALA A 49 -5.61 9.51 1.90
N VAL A 50 -4.28 9.45 1.73
CA VAL A 50 -3.32 10.14 2.59
C VAL A 50 -2.95 11.48 1.97
N ASP A 51 -2.44 11.45 0.73
CA ASP A 51 -2.07 12.65 -0.02
C ASP A 51 -2.14 12.35 -1.52
N ILE A 52 -2.85 13.20 -2.25
CA ILE A 52 -3.05 13.08 -3.69
C ILE A 52 -1.79 13.38 -4.52
N LEU A 53 -0.85 14.17 -3.99
CA LEU A 53 0.32 14.65 -4.76
C LEU A 53 1.63 13.98 -4.36
N GLN A 54 1.66 13.19 -3.28
CA GLN A 54 2.88 12.57 -2.79
C GLN A 54 3.07 11.18 -3.40
N TRP A 55 4.25 10.96 -3.99
CA TRP A 55 4.65 9.68 -4.55
C TRP A 55 5.92 9.23 -3.82
N HIS A 56 5.84 8.08 -3.16
CA HIS A 56 6.95 7.55 -2.37
C HIS A 56 7.47 6.24 -2.97
N PRO A 57 8.80 6.07 -3.12
CA PRO A 57 9.38 4.85 -3.62
C PRO A 57 9.41 3.77 -2.53
N PHE A 58 8.94 2.57 -2.85
CA PHE A 58 9.01 1.40 -1.99
C PHE A 58 9.57 0.19 -2.73
N SER A 59 10.49 -0.52 -2.09
CA SER A 59 11.09 -1.73 -2.64
C SER A 59 10.06 -2.84 -2.80
N ILE A 60 10.13 -3.55 -3.93
CA ILE A 60 9.33 -4.74 -4.17
C ILE A 60 10.01 -5.90 -3.43
N SER A 61 9.25 -6.58 -2.56
CA SER A 61 9.76 -7.73 -1.79
C SER A 61 9.44 -9.08 -2.42
N SER A 62 8.55 -9.12 -3.42
CA SER A 62 8.15 -10.36 -4.11
C SER A 62 9.12 -10.74 -5.24
N ALA A 63 9.03 -11.98 -5.70
CA ALA A 63 9.80 -12.46 -6.84
C ALA A 63 9.23 -11.94 -8.17
N PRO A 64 10.06 -11.71 -9.19
CA PRO A 64 9.61 -11.27 -10.51
C PRO A 64 8.78 -12.31 -11.26
N SER A 65 8.80 -13.57 -10.79
CA SER A 65 7.93 -14.65 -11.28
C SER A 65 6.58 -14.71 -10.58
N ASP A 66 6.39 -13.97 -9.48
CA ASP A 66 5.16 -13.98 -8.71
C ASP A 66 4.12 -13.06 -9.35
N ARG A 67 2.86 -13.50 -9.36
CA ARG A 67 1.74 -12.69 -9.85
C ARG A 67 1.29 -11.65 -8.83
N VAL A 68 1.53 -11.93 -7.55
CA VAL A 68 1.22 -11.02 -6.45
C VAL A 68 2.46 -10.21 -6.13
N VAL A 69 2.32 -8.89 -6.15
CA VAL A 69 3.37 -7.97 -5.74
C VAL A 69 3.15 -7.56 -4.29
N THR A 70 4.20 -7.74 -3.49
CA THR A 70 4.16 -7.47 -2.05
C THR A 70 5.20 -6.42 -1.66
N HIS A 71 4.77 -5.47 -0.83
CA HIS A 71 5.63 -4.45 -0.25
C HIS A 71 5.55 -4.50 1.28
N HIS A 72 6.72 -4.35 1.91
CA HIS A 72 6.83 -4.19 3.36
C HIS A 72 7.25 -2.76 3.66
N ILE A 73 6.33 -1.99 4.24
CA ILE A 73 6.51 -0.58 4.54
C ILE A 73 6.64 -0.43 6.05
N LYS A 74 7.81 0.01 6.50
CA LYS A 74 8.01 0.35 7.91
C LYS A 74 7.66 1.82 8.13
N PRO A 75 6.83 2.16 9.14
CA PRO A 75 6.63 3.54 9.52
C PRO A 75 7.95 4.15 9.99
N VAL A 76 8.33 5.26 9.36
CA VAL A 76 9.42 6.09 9.83
C VAL A 76 8.82 7.09 10.80
N GLU A 77 8.98 6.82 12.08
CA GLU A 77 8.67 7.79 13.13
C GLU A 77 9.79 8.84 13.17
N VAL A 78 9.41 10.10 13.00
CA VAL A 78 10.34 11.23 13.18
C VAL A 78 10.22 11.65 14.65
N PRO A 79 11.30 11.63 15.45
CA PRO A 79 11.23 12.03 16.85
C PRO A 79 10.72 13.47 16.94
N SER A 80 9.50 13.63 17.45
CA SER A 80 8.77 14.90 17.47
C SER A 80 9.17 15.78 18.66
N THR A 81 10.47 15.99 18.88
CA THR A 81 10.92 17.11 19.73
C THR A 81 10.77 18.43 18.94
N GLY A 82 9.52 18.83 18.68
CA GLY A 82 9.18 20.21 18.28
C GLY A 82 8.59 20.47 16.89
N CYS A 83 8.29 19.48 16.05
CA CYS A 83 7.59 19.72 14.77
C CYS A 83 6.07 19.54 14.90
N TRP A 84 5.28 20.55 14.51
CA TRP A 84 3.80 20.54 14.57
C TRP A 84 3.15 19.65 13.51
N ARG A 85 3.88 19.24 12.46
CA ARG A 85 3.42 18.21 11.50
C ARG A 85 3.85 16.85 12.05
N SER A 86 2.93 16.22 12.76
CA SER A 86 3.18 15.12 13.70
C SER A 86 3.35 13.74 13.07
N SER A 87 3.24 13.58 11.75
CA SER A 87 3.31 12.27 11.10
C SER A 87 4.03 12.31 9.75
N SER A 88 4.77 11.23 9.47
CA SER A 88 5.33 10.96 8.14
C SER A 88 4.27 10.28 7.26
N PHE A 89 4.42 10.35 5.94
CA PHE A 89 3.55 9.65 4.99
C PHE A 89 3.38 8.15 5.35
N THR A 90 4.46 7.50 5.78
CA THR A 90 4.41 6.09 6.19
C THR A 90 3.65 5.86 7.50
N ALA A 91 3.66 6.82 8.43
CA ALA A 91 2.87 6.72 9.65
C ALA A 91 1.38 6.92 9.36
N ASP A 92 1.03 7.89 8.50
CA ASP A 92 -0.35 8.11 8.05
C ASP A 92 -0.90 6.90 7.29
N LEU A 93 -0.07 6.24 6.46
CA LEU A 93 -0.45 5.00 5.79
C LEU A 93 -0.77 3.87 6.76
N VAL A 94 0.03 3.71 7.82
CA VAL A 94 -0.21 2.68 8.84
C VAL A 94 -1.49 2.99 9.59
N GLN A 95 -1.74 4.25 9.95
CA GLN A 95 -2.97 4.66 10.62
C GLN A 95 -4.19 4.41 9.71
N LEU A 96 -4.13 4.83 8.45
CA LEU A 96 -5.20 4.59 7.48
C LEU A 96 -5.46 3.10 7.29
N ALA A 97 -4.42 2.28 7.21
CA ALA A 97 -4.56 0.82 7.10
C ALA A 97 -5.24 0.24 8.35
N GLN A 98 -4.83 0.69 9.54
CA GLN A 98 -5.47 0.30 10.80
C GLN A 98 -6.94 0.70 10.83
N ASP A 99 -7.29 1.92 10.39
CA ASP A 99 -8.66 2.40 10.34
C ASP A 99 -9.52 1.57 9.37
N LEU A 100 -8.99 1.27 8.18
CA LEU A 100 -9.67 0.43 7.19
C LEU A 100 -9.89 -0.99 7.73
N MET A 101 -8.88 -1.60 8.36
CA MET A 101 -9.01 -2.92 8.98
C MET A 101 -9.90 -2.91 10.23
N ALA A 102 -9.97 -1.79 10.96
CA ALA A 102 -10.76 -1.61 12.16
C ALA A 102 -12.22 -1.25 11.87
N THR A 103 -12.63 -1.04 10.62
CA THR A 103 -14.05 -0.85 10.27
C THR A 103 -14.77 -2.21 10.14
N PRO A 104 -15.64 -2.60 11.10
CA PRO A 104 -16.47 -3.79 10.95
C PRO A 104 -17.69 -3.46 10.09
N SER A 105 -17.58 -3.42 8.76
CA SER A 105 -18.73 -3.45 7.82
C SER A 105 -19.94 -2.52 8.10
N THR A 106 -19.83 -1.49 8.95
CA THR A 106 -21.00 -0.74 9.42
C THR A 106 -21.09 0.60 8.69
N ALA A 107 -21.43 0.48 7.41
CA ALA A 107 -22.16 1.47 6.64
C ALA A 107 -23.01 0.60 5.69
N LEU A 108 -24.34 0.57 5.70
CA LEU A 108 -25.29 1.66 5.72
C LEU A 108 -26.65 1.11 6.21
N ASN A 109 -27.23 1.65 7.28
CA ASN A 109 -28.68 1.63 7.47
C ASN A 109 -29.18 3.07 7.34
N PRO A 110 -29.73 3.49 6.18
CA PRO A 110 -30.33 4.81 6.04
C PRO A 110 -31.69 4.96 6.75
N CYS A 111 -32.14 3.98 7.56
CA CYS A 111 -33.50 3.93 8.10
C CYS A 111 -33.65 4.23 9.61
N GLN A 112 -32.67 4.85 10.30
CA GLN A 112 -32.81 5.19 11.74
C GLN A 112 -32.64 6.68 12.08
N ALA A 113 -32.71 7.56 11.09
CA ALA A 113 -32.88 8.98 11.32
C ALA A 113 -34.19 9.43 10.68
N LEU A 114 -35.31 9.16 11.35
CA LEU A 114 -36.58 9.92 11.38
C LEU A 114 -37.58 9.20 12.29
#